data_AF-A0A948I432-F1
#
_entry.id   AF-A0A948I432-F1
#
_cell.length_a   1.000
_cell.length_b   1.000
_cell.length_c   1.000
_cell.angle_alpha   90.00
_cell.angle_beta   90.00
_cell.angle_gamma   90.00
#
_symmetry.space_group_name_H-M   'P 1'
#
loop_
_entity.id
_entity.type
_entity.pdbx_description
1 polymer ?
#
loop_
_entity_poly.entity_id
_entity_poly.type
_entity_poly.pdbx_seq_one_letter_code
_entity_poly.pdbx_strand_id
1 'polypeptide(L)' 'ETGWLVPSDDPVALAGALREALGLVGEERARWAARAMDHVRQNYSKQLMCARTIAVYHELLEDRVRMA' A
#
# COMPACT_ATOMS: atom_id res chain seq x y z
N GLU A 1 -6.25 -1.87 -7.80
CA GLU A 1 -5.83 -0.67 -8.55
C GLU A 1 -6.02 0.56 -7.68
N THR A 2 -4.92 1.15 -7.24
CA THR A 2 -4.90 2.28 -6.28
C THR A 2 -4.00 3.43 -6.78
N GLY A 3 -3.62 3.39 -8.05
CA GLY A 3 -2.67 4.32 -8.67
C GLY A 3 -2.22 3.79 -10.04
N TRP A 4 -1.36 4.56 -10.71
CA TRP A 4 -0.72 4.20 -11.98
C TRP A 4 0.74 3.83 -11.73
N LEU A 5 1.16 2.70 -12.29
CA LEU A 5 2.55 2.27 -12.29
C LEU A 5 3.14 2.58 -13.66
N VAL A 6 4.22 3.37 -13.69
CA VAL A 6 4.93 3.72 -14.92
C VAL A 6 6.38 3.26 -14.83
N PRO A 7 7.05 2.94 -15.96
CA PRO A 7 8.48 2.70 -15.98
C PRO A 7 9.27 3.88 -15.41
N SER A 8 10.41 3.56 -14.79
CA SER A 8 11.36 4.60 -14.38
C SER A 8 11.98 5.27 -15.61
N ASP A 9 12.28 6.57 -15.51
CA ASP A 9 12.89 7.39 -16.56
C ASP A 9 12.13 7.46 -17.89
N ASP A 10 10.82 7.21 -17.87
CA ASP A 10 9.94 7.38 -19.03
C ASP A 10 9.01 8.59 -18.86
N PRO A 11 9.41 9.78 -19.36
CA PRO A 11 8.59 10.99 -19.25
C PRO A 11 7.30 10.91 -20.08
N VAL A 12 7.26 10.09 -21.14
CA VAL A 12 6.08 9.94 -22.00
C VAL A 12 5.02 9.10 -21.29
N ALA A 13 5.43 7.97 -20.68
CA ALA A 13 4.55 7.14 -19.87
C ALA A 13 4.01 7.91 -18.65
N LEU A 14 4.87 8.68 -17.97
CA LEU A 14 4.44 9.52 -16.85
C LEU A 14 3.41 10.58 -17.30
N ALA A 15 3.65 11.27 -18.42
CA ALA A 15 2.71 12.24 -18.96
C ALA A 15 1.36 11.59 -19.34
N GLY A 16 1.38 10.35 -19.84
CA GLY A 16 0.18 9.53 -20.09
C GLY A 16 -0.63 9.30 -18.81
N ALA A 17 0.01 8.73 -17.79
CA ALA A 17 -0.63 8.44 -16.51
C ALA A 17 -1.18 9.71 -15.82
N LEU A 18 -0.47 10.84 -15.92
CA LEU A 18 -0.94 12.11 -15.40
C LEU A 18 -2.20 12.60 -16.12
N ARG A 19 -2.27 12.47 -17.46
CA ARG A 19 -3.48 12.83 -18.21
C ARG A 19 -4.67 11.98 -17.81
N GLU A 20 -4.49 10.68 -17.63
CA GLU A 20 -5.55 9.80 -17.12
C GLU A 20 -6.01 10.23 -15.73
N ALA A 21 -5.07 10.48 -14.82
CA ALA A 21 -5.36 10.87 -13.45
C ALA A 21 -6.12 12.21 -13.36
N LEU A 22 -5.70 13.19 -14.15
CA LEU A 22 -6.31 14.52 -14.21
C LEU A 22 -7.63 14.52 -15.00
N GLY A 23 -7.85 13.52 -15.87
CA GLY A 23 -9.08 13.32 -16.61
C GLY A 23 -10.24 12.73 -15.79
N LEU A 24 -9.96 12.17 -14.60
CA LEU A 24 -11.00 11.63 -13.72
C LEU A 24 -11.96 12.72 -13.24
N VAL A 25 -13.26 12.48 -13.44
CA VAL A 25 -14.34 13.38 -13.01
C VAL A 25 -14.79 13.09 -11.57
N GLY A 26 -15.50 14.03 -10.93
CA GLY A 26 -15.73 14.07 -9.48
C GLY A 26 -16.14 12.76 -8.80
N GLU A 27 -17.15 12.05 -9.33
CA GLU A 27 -17.61 10.78 -8.74
C GLU A 27 -16.59 9.65 -8.92
N GLU A 28 -16.02 9.52 -10.12
CA GLU A 28 -15.02 8.50 -10.43
C GLU A 28 -13.78 8.68 -9.57
N ARG A 29 -13.31 9.93 -9.46
CA ARG A 29 -12.18 10.31 -8.61
C ARG A 29 -12.45 10.00 -7.13
N ALA A 30 -13.66 10.29 -6.64
CA ALA A 30 -14.03 9.99 -5.25
C ALA A 30 -14.04 8.48 -4.97
N ARG A 31 -14.61 7.68 -5.88
CA ARG A 31 -14.60 6.21 -5.77
C ARG A 31 -13.19 5.65 -5.81
N TRP A 32 -12.32 6.23 -6.62
CA TRP A 32 -10.90 5.85 -6.68
C TRP A 32 -10.18 6.16 -5.37
N ALA A 33 -10.35 7.37 -4.85
CA ALA A 33 -9.75 7.80 -3.59
C ALA A 33 -10.18 6.92 -2.42
N ALA A 34 -11.47 6.57 -2.33
CA ALA A 34 -11.99 5.67 -1.32
C ALA A 34 -11.28 4.30 -1.35
N ARG A 35 -11.18 3.68 -2.54
CA ARG A 35 -10.48 2.39 -2.70
C ARG A 35 -9.00 2.47 -2.32
N ALA A 36 -8.32 3.53 -2.74
CA ALA A 36 -6.90 3.73 -2.40
C ALA A 36 -6.70 3.89 -0.89
N MET A 37 -7.54 4.68 -0.21
CA MET A 37 -7.49 4.85 1.24
C MET A 37 -7.78 3.54 1.99
N ASP A 38 -8.77 2.78 1.56
CA ASP A 38 -9.12 1.51 2.20
C ASP A 38 -8.02 0.47 2.03
N HIS A 39 -7.41 0.38 0.85
CA HIS A 39 -6.25 -0.48 0.64
C HIS A 39 -5.10 -0.14 1.60
N VAL A 40 -4.81 1.15 1.81
CA VAL A 40 -3.77 1.58 2.75
C VAL A 40 -4.12 1.20 4.18
N ARG A 41 -5.36 1.47 4.62
CA ARG A 41 -5.80 1.15 5.98
C ARG A 41 -5.75 -0.35 6.27
N GLN A 42 -6.09 -1.18 5.30
CA GLN A 42 -6.11 -2.63 5.43
C GLN A 42 -4.70 -3.23 5.50
N ASN A 43 -3.72 -2.65 4.80
CA ASN A 43 -2.43 -3.31 4.58
C ASN A 43 -1.24 -2.64 5.27
N TYR A 44 -1.34 -1.34 5.58
CA TYR A 44 -0.22 -0.52 6.03
C TYR A 44 -0.56 0.36 7.25
N SER A 45 -1.50 -0.07 8.08
CA SER A 45 -1.80 0.64 9.34
C SER A 45 -0.68 0.49 10.37
N LYS A 46 -0.53 1.47 11.27
CA LYS A 46 0.42 1.41 12.38
C LYS A 46 0.12 0.22 13.30
N GLN A 47 -1.15 -0.05 13.55
CA GLN A 47 -1.61 -1.18 14.35
C GLN A 47 -1.14 -2.51 13.75
N LEU A 48 -1.31 -2.68 12.43
CA LEU A 48 -0.87 -3.88 11.73
C LEU A 48 0.66 -4.00 11.72
N MET A 49 1.38 -2.89 11.51
CA MET A 49 2.84 -2.86 11.62
C MET A 49 3.30 -3.32 13.00
N CYS A 50 2.79 -2.72 14.09
CA CYS A 50 3.18 -3.10 15.45
C CYS A 50 2.83 -4.57 15.77
N ALA A 51 1.63 -5.01 15.39
CA ALA A 51 1.21 -6.40 15.60
C ALA A 51 2.15 -7.39 14.88
N ARG A 52 2.52 -7.11 13.64
CA ARG A 52 3.48 -7.93 12.87
C ARG A 52 4.87 -7.91 13.49
N THR A 53 5.36 -6.77 13.96
CA THR A 53 6.65 -6.67 14.65
C THR A 53 6.66 -7.49 15.94
N ILE A 54 5.60 -7.39 16.75
CA ILE A 54 5.47 -8.16 18.00
C ILE A 54 5.38 -9.66 17.72
N ALA A 55 4.68 -10.08 16.66
CA ALA A 55 4.60 -11.48 16.26
C ALA A 55 5.99 -12.09 15.99
N VAL A 56 6.88 -11.36 15.33
CA VAL A 56 8.28 -11.80 15.13
C VAL A 56 9.01 -11.94 16.46
N TYR A 57 8.80 -11.03 17.43
CA TYR A 57 9.41 -11.19 18.75
C TYR A 57 8.90 -12.42 19.49
N HIS A 58 7.62 -12.77 19.34
CA HIS A 58 7.08 -14.01 19.91
C HIS A 58 7.70 -15.25 19.27
N GLU A 59 7.80 -15.30 17.93
CA GLU A 59 8.44 -16.39 17.19
C GLU A 59 9.86 -16.66 17.69
N LEU A 60 10.68 -15.61 17.83
CA LEU A 60 12.05 -15.73 18.30
C LEU A 60 12.17 -16.22 19.76
N LEU A 61 11.22 -15.81 20.63
CA LEU A 61 11.20 -16.27 22.02
C LEU A 61 10.77 -17.74 22.11
N GLU A 62 9.79 -18.17 21.32
CA GLU A 62 9.34 -19.56 21.24
C GLU A 62 10.45 -20.48 20.72
N ASP A 63 11.16 -20.06 19.66
CA ASP A 63 12.29 -20.80 19.13
C ASP A 63 13.42 -20.92 20.16
N ARG A 64 13.71 -19.86 20.92
CA ARG A 64 14.71 -19.92 22.00
C ARG A 64 14.32 -20.91 23.09
N VAL A 65 13.05 -20.99 23.48
CA VAL A 65 12.56 -21.96 24.47
C VAL A 65 12.67 -23.39 23.94
N ARG A 66 12.37 -23.62 22.66
CA ARG A 66 12.49 -24.95 22.03
C ARG A 66 13.94 -25.46 21.99
N MET A 67 14.91 -24.57 21.93
CA MET A 67 16.34 -24.90 21.88
C MET A 67 16.99 -25.08 23.26
N ALA A 68 16.30 -24.72 24.33
CA ALA A 68 16.76 -24.83 25.72
C ALA A 68 16.25 -26.13 26.37
#